data_AF-A0A0G0RKP5-F1
#
_entry.id   AF-A0A0G0RKP5-F1
#
_cell.length_a   1.000
_cell.length_b   1.000
_cell.length_c   1.000
_cell.angle_alpha   90.00
_cell.angle_beta   90.00
_cell.angle_gamma   90.00
#
_symmetry.space_group_name_H-M   'P 1'
#
loop_
_entity.id
_entity.type
_entity.pdbx_description
1 polymer ?
#
loop_
_entity_poly.entity_id
_entity_poly.type
_entity_poly.pdbx_seq_one_letter_code
_entity_poly.pdbx_strand_id
1 'polypeptide(L)'
;MQNSSNETGSFWKKIVLTLVFFTFTPVTLFASVLALTAIYDSEIDTKYTHTNLIEVPKPGIQVYASLPDTLPSISGEVTAEDARSEIIREYLDAYNSPLMSYADFIVQTADKYGLDFRLLTAIAQKESGLCRVIPEGSNNCWGWGIHSEGTLGFDSYEEAIETVSKGLKENYIDLGYVSVEEIMAKYAHPSSTTWAEGVSFYTLYAGRIRYIRLPFLLGRTRIRTLCRNIGDKILFKKNSKNRLNS
;
A
#
# COMPACT_ATOMS: atom_id res chain seq x y z
N MET A 1 -28.73 -42.06 -36.03
CA MET A 1 -29.63 -41.13 -35.31
C MET A 1 -29.20 -40.97 -33.84
N GLN A 2 -27.95 -40.56 -33.56
CA GLN A 2 -27.41 -40.47 -32.18
C GLN A 2 -26.95 -39.06 -31.77
N ASN A 3 -27.02 -38.06 -32.66
CA ASN A 3 -26.49 -36.72 -32.39
C ASN A 3 -27.51 -35.75 -31.76
N SER A 4 -28.81 -36.10 -31.73
CA SER A 4 -29.88 -35.20 -31.28
C SER A 4 -30.08 -35.18 -29.76
N SER A 5 -29.76 -36.27 -29.05
CA SER A 5 -29.93 -36.36 -27.59
C SER A 5 -28.82 -35.64 -26.80
N ASN A 6 -27.61 -35.51 -27.35
CA ASN A 6 -26.50 -34.83 -26.67
C ASN A 6 -26.60 -33.30 -26.74
N GLU A 7 -27.13 -32.77 -27.85
CA GLU A 7 -27.36 -31.33 -28.06
C GLU A 7 -28.41 -30.77 -27.08
N THR A 8 -29.51 -31.49 -26.89
CA THR A 8 -30.60 -31.09 -25.97
C THR A 8 -30.14 -31.08 -24.51
N GLY A 9 -29.35 -32.08 -24.08
CA GLY A 9 -28.77 -32.11 -22.73
C GLY A 9 -27.81 -30.95 -22.44
N SER A 10 -27.03 -30.52 -23.44
CA SER A 10 -26.13 -29.36 -23.33
C SER A 10 -26.90 -28.04 -23.20
N PHE A 11 -27.99 -27.89 -23.96
CA PHE A 11 -28.85 -26.71 -23.92
C PHE A 11 -29.52 -26.52 -22.54
N TRP A 12 -30.09 -27.58 -21.96
CA TRP A 12 -30.71 -27.53 -20.64
C TRP A 12 -29.72 -27.22 -19.52
N LYS A 13 -28.50 -27.75 -19.59
CA LYS A 13 -27.42 -27.41 -18.63
C LYS A 13 -27.09 -25.91 -18.65
N LYS A 14 -27.04 -25.28 -19.83
CA LYS A 14 -26.79 -23.84 -19.97
C LYS A 14 -27.93 -23.00 -19.41
N ILE A 15 -29.18 -23.44 -19.60
CA ILE A 15 -30.36 -22.75 -19.03
C ILE A 15 -30.36 -22.83 -17.52
N VAL A 16 -30.12 -24.02 -16.95
CA VAL A 16 -30.02 -24.19 -15.49
C VAL A 16 -28.89 -23.34 -14.92
N LEU A 17 -27.71 -23.34 -15.55
CA LEU A 17 -26.58 -22.52 -15.13
C LEU A 17 -26.93 -21.02 -15.15
N THR A 18 -27.63 -20.57 -16.19
CA THR A 18 -28.07 -19.17 -16.32
C THR A 18 -29.07 -18.80 -15.23
N LEU A 19 -30.06 -19.66 -14.95
CA LEU A 19 -31.05 -19.41 -13.89
C LEU A 19 -30.42 -19.40 -12.49
N VAL A 20 -29.49 -20.32 -12.21
CA VAL A 20 -28.75 -20.34 -10.94
C VAL A 20 -27.90 -19.09 -10.80
N PHE A 21 -27.23 -18.65 -11.87
CA PHE A 21 -26.43 -17.42 -11.85
C PHE A 21 -27.29 -16.19 -11.55
N PHE A 22 -28.41 -16.00 -12.24
CA PHE A 22 -29.29 -14.84 -12.03
C PHE A 22 -30.05 -14.83 -10.70
N THR A 23 -30.09 -15.95 -9.98
CA THR A 23 -30.74 -16.03 -8.65
C THR A 23 -29.73 -15.89 -7.52
N PHE A 24 -28.62 -16.62 -7.57
CA PHE A 24 -27.61 -16.57 -6.51
C PHE A 24 -26.79 -15.29 -6.52
N THR A 25 -26.44 -14.75 -7.69
CA THR A 25 -25.59 -13.54 -7.76
C THR A 25 -26.23 -12.30 -7.11
N PRO A 26 -27.50 -11.91 -7.36
CA PRO A 26 -28.06 -10.75 -6.68
C PRO A 26 -28.22 -10.99 -5.17
N VAL A 27 -28.51 -12.21 -4.73
CA VAL A 27 -28.61 -12.55 -3.30
C VAL A 27 -27.27 -12.38 -2.60
N THR A 28 -26.19 -12.90 -3.20
CA THR A 28 -24.83 -12.76 -2.64
C THR A 28 -24.36 -11.30 -2.60
N LEU A 29 -24.66 -10.51 -3.64
CA LEU A 29 -24.35 -9.08 -3.66
C LEU A 29 -25.14 -8.32 -2.60
N PHE A 30 -26.43 -8.60 -2.46
CA PHE A 30 -27.29 -7.97 -1.46
C PHE A 30 -26.83 -8.30 -0.03
N ALA A 31 -26.52 -9.57 0.27
CA ALA A 31 -25.99 -9.98 1.57
C ALA A 31 -24.63 -9.32 1.86
N SER A 32 -23.78 -9.16 0.85
CA SER A 32 -22.49 -8.48 1.00
C SER A 32 -22.66 -6.99 1.31
N VAL A 33 -23.60 -6.31 0.65
CA VAL A 33 -23.93 -4.90 0.96
C VAL A 33 -24.50 -4.77 2.37
N LEU A 34 -25.41 -5.65 2.78
CA LEU A 34 -25.96 -5.64 4.14
C LEU A 34 -24.88 -5.89 5.22
N ALA A 35 -23.94 -6.81 4.95
CA ALA A 35 -22.83 -7.06 5.85
C ALA A 35 -21.92 -5.83 5.96
N LEU A 36 -21.64 -5.17 4.83
CA LEU A 36 -20.86 -3.94 4.82
C LEU A 36 -21.57 -2.80 5.55
N THR A 37 -22.89 -2.64 5.42
CA THR A 37 -23.66 -1.63 6.17
C THR A 37 -23.69 -1.93 7.67
N ALA A 38 -23.79 -3.21 8.07
CA ALA A 38 -23.76 -3.59 9.48
C ALA A 38 -22.38 -3.37 10.12
N ILE A 39 -21.31 -3.50 9.34
CA ILE A 39 -19.93 -3.19 9.76
C ILE A 39 -19.66 -1.67 9.72
N TYR A 40 -20.29 -0.94 8.82
CA TYR A 40 -20.21 0.52 8.78
C TYR A 40 -20.93 1.17 9.97
N ASP A 41 -22.12 0.67 10.31
CA ASP A 41 -22.82 1.11 11.52
C ASP A 41 -22.11 0.68 12.82
N SER A 42 -21.11 -0.22 12.74
CA SER A 42 -20.26 -0.59 13.87
C SER A 42 -19.00 0.27 14.03
N GLU A 43 -18.87 1.36 13.25
CA GLU A 43 -17.85 2.38 13.47
C GLU A 43 -18.20 3.27 14.68
N ILE A 44 -17.68 2.82 15.84
CA ILE A 44 -17.12 3.64 16.92
C ILE A 44 -18.09 4.64 17.59
N ASP A 45 -18.81 4.16 18.61
CA ASP A 45 -19.20 5.01 19.75
C ASP A 45 -18.00 5.13 20.71
N THR A 46 -16.95 5.84 20.30
CA THR A 46 -16.05 6.50 21.27
C THR A 46 -16.76 7.74 21.78
N LYS A 47 -17.82 7.55 22.55
CA LYS A 47 -18.20 8.53 23.56
C LYS A 47 -17.47 8.17 24.84
N TYR A 48 -16.46 8.99 25.14
CA TYR A 48 -16.07 9.26 26.50
C TYR A 48 -17.30 9.76 27.27
N THR A 49 -18.00 8.84 27.91
CA THR A 49 -18.97 9.13 28.95
C THR A 49 -18.70 8.13 30.06
N HIS A 50 -18.06 8.60 31.13
CA HIS A 50 -18.12 7.94 32.43
C HIS A 50 -19.58 7.97 32.89
N THR A 51 -20.39 7.01 32.44
CA THR A 51 -21.68 6.71 33.04
C THR A 51 -21.49 5.54 33.98
N ASN A 52 -21.54 5.82 35.27
CA ASN A 52 -21.75 4.80 36.28
C ASN A 52 -23.10 4.14 35.99
N LEU A 53 -23.09 3.01 35.29
CA LEU A 53 -24.27 2.16 35.10
C LEU A 53 -24.36 1.18 36.27
N ILE A 54 -24.71 1.69 37.45
CA ILE A 54 -25.48 0.88 38.39
C ILE A 54 -26.94 1.09 38.02
N GLU A 55 -27.38 0.42 36.96
CA GLU A 55 -28.79 0.15 36.77
C GLU A 55 -29.05 -1.23 37.39
N VAL A 56 -29.60 -1.21 38.60
CA VAL A 56 -30.01 -2.43 39.32
C VAL A 56 -31.06 -3.15 38.47
N PRO A 57 -30.81 -4.36 37.94
CA PRO A 57 -31.83 -5.10 37.25
C PRO A 57 -32.87 -5.60 38.27
N LYS A 58 -34.16 -5.43 37.93
CA LYS A 58 -35.29 -5.97 38.71
C LYS A 58 -35.07 -7.46 39.03
N PRO A 59 -35.38 -7.91 40.26
CA PRO A 59 -35.14 -9.29 40.65
C PRO A 59 -36.14 -10.19 39.93
N GLY A 60 -35.66 -11.13 39.09
CA GLY A 60 -36.53 -12.19 38.60
C GLY A 60 -36.16 -12.93 37.32
N ILE A 61 -35.08 -12.60 36.60
CA ILE A 61 -34.73 -13.31 35.37
C ILE A 61 -33.27 -13.75 35.44
N GLN A 62 -33.05 -15.00 35.85
CA GLN A 62 -31.74 -15.65 35.77
C GLN A 62 -31.64 -16.40 34.45
N VAL A 63 -31.09 -15.76 33.42
CA VAL A 63 -30.64 -16.48 32.22
C VAL A 63 -29.21 -16.90 32.48
N TYR A 64 -29.02 -18.17 32.86
CA TYR A 64 -27.69 -18.80 32.89
C TYR A 64 -27.24 -19.07 31.45
N ALA A 65 -26.71 -18.04 30.79
CA ALA A 65 -25.80 -18.25 29.68
C ALA A 65 -24.42 -18.48 30.30
N SER A 66 -23.97 -19.72 30.33
CA SER A 66 -22.61 -20.09 30.73
C SER A 66 -21.62 -19.54 29.69
N LEU A 67 -21.30 -18.25 29.80
CA LEU A 67 -20.08 -17.69 29.22
C LEU A 67 -18.92 -18.10 30.15
N PRO A 68 -17.76 -18.51 29.62
CA PRO A 68 -16.57 -18.63 30.44
C PRO A 68 -16.20 -17.24 31.00
N ASP A 69 -16.07 -17.11 32.32
CA ASP A 69 -15.70 -15.86 33.02
C ASP A 69 -14.32 -15.32 32.62
N THR A 70 -13.54 -16.13 31.91
CA THR A 70 -12.22 -15.75 31.39
C THR A 70 -12.19 -16.01 29.89
N LEU A 71 -12.65 -15.04 29.11
CA LEU A 71 -12.05 -14.83 27.79
C LEU A 71 -10.58 -14.49 28.05
N PRO A 72 -9.60 -15.12 27.35
CA PRO A 72 -8.24 -14.63 27.39
C PRO A 72 -8.26 -13.20 26.82
N SER A 73 -8.35 -12.22 27.71
CA SER A 73 -8.04 -10.84 27.40
C SER A 73 -6.55 -10.84 27.11
N ILE A 74 -6.22 -10.84 25.81
CA ILE A 74 -4.95 -10.27 25.38
C ILE A 74 -5.05 -8.80 25.76
N SER A 75 -4.70 -8.51 27.00
CA SER A 75 -4.37 -7.18 27.48
C SER A 75 -2.89 -6.95 27.18
N GLY A 76 -2.52 -7.17 25.92
CA GLY A 76 -1.41 -6.41 25.37
C GLY A 76 -1.92 -4.99 25.27
N GLU A 77 -1.14 -4.02 25.74
CA GLU A 77 -1.16 -2.71 25.10
C GLU A 77 -0.82 -3.00 23.63
N VAL A 78 -1.84 -3.28 22.83
CA VAL A 78 -1.71 -3.30 21.38
C VAL A 78 -1.49 -1.82 21.07
N THR A 79 -0.24 -1.36 21.18
CA THR A 79 0.22 -0.32 20.28
C THR A 79 -0.23 -0.85 18.94
N ALA A 80 -1.26 -0.25 18.34
CA ALA A 80 -1.72 -0.66 17.03
C ALA A 80 -0.49 -0.55 16.14
N GLU A 81 0.17 -1.69 15.89
CA GLU A 81 1.40 -1.73 15.12
C GLU A 81 1.02 -1.19 13.76
N ASP A 82 1.55 -0.02 13.42
CA ASP A 82 1.22 0.62 12.16
C ASP A 82 1.72 -0.30 11.04
N ALA A 83 0.77 -0.93 10.36
CA ALA A 83 1.06 -1.86 9.28
C ALA A 83 1.92 -1.20 8.19
N ARG A 84 1.86 0.13 8.05
CA ARG A 84 2.70 0.89 7.11
C ARG A 84 4.17 0.82 7.49
N SER A 85 4.48 0.94 8.78
CA SER A 85 5.85 0.83 9.27
C SER A 85 6.41 -0.55 9.02
N GLU A 86 5.62 -1.61 9.25
CA GLU A 86 6.05 -2.98 8.96
C GLU A 86 6.23 -3.20 7.44
N ILE A 87 5.35 -2.66 6.60
CA ILE A 87 5.51 -2.70 5.14
C ILE A 87 6.83 -2.07 4.71
N ILE A 88 7.18 -0.90 5.26
CA ILE A 88 8.44 -0.22 4.94
C ILE A 88 9.63 -1.00 5.51
N ARG A 89 9.52 -1.53 6.74
CA ARG A 89 10.55 -2.35 7.37
C ARG A 89 10.88 -3.59 6.56
N GLU A 90 9.86 -4.37 6.16
CA GLU A 90 10.02 -5.54 5.29
C GLU A 90 10.67 -5.16 3.95
N TYR A 91 10.31 -4.00 3.38
CA TYR A 91 10.93 -3.52 2.14
C TYR A 91 12.42 -3.23 2.32
N LEU A 92 12.77 -2.50 3.36
CA LEU A 92 14.14 -2.11 3.64
C LEU A 92 15.01 -3.33 3.96
N ASP A 93 14.46 -4.28 4.73
CA ASP A 93 15.11 -5.55 5.08
C ASP A 93 15.39 -6.41 3.85
N ALA A 94 14.42 -6.53 2.93
CA ALA A 94 14.58 -7.31 1.69
C ALA A 94 15.77 -6.83 0.82
N TYR A 95 16.20 -5.58 0.99
CA TYR A 95 17.35 -5.00 0.30
C TYR A 95 18.59 -4.86 1.18
N ASN A 96 18.54 -5.22 2.47
CA ASN A 96 19.58 -4.97 3.47
C ASN A 96 19.93 -3.47 3.56
N SER A 97 18.93 -2.61 3.64
CA SER A 97 19.13 -1.17 3.72
C SER A 97 19.57 -0.74 5.13
N PRO A 98 20.54 0.20 5.25
CA PRO A 98 20.82 0.90 6.51
C PRO A 98 19.60 1.60 7.13
N LEU A 99 18.56 1.90 6.34
CA LEU A 99 17.35 2.56 6.83
C LEU A 99 16.41 1.64 7.60
N MET A 100 16.65 0.34 7.67
CA MET A 100 15.67 -0.63 8.22
C MET A 100 15.17 -0.25 9.62
N SER A 101 16.05 0.19 10.52
CA SER A 101 15.70 0.63 11.88
C SER A 101 14.91 1.95 11.92
N TYR A 102 14.83 2.66 10.81
CA TYR A 102 14.16 3.97 10.67
C TYR A 102 12.77 3.86 10.03
N ALA A 103 12.27 2.64 9.78
CA ALA A 103 10.98 2.43 9.12
C ALA A 103 9.82 3.19 9.82
N ASP A 104 9.74 3.10 11.15
CA ASP A 104 8.71 3.83 11.91
C ASP A 104 8.87 5.34 11.78
N PHE A 105 10.12 5.83 11.78
CA PHE A 105 10.42 7.25 11.69
C PHE A 105 10.05 7.80 10.30
N ILE A 106 10.32 7.04 9.22
CA ILE A 106 9.92 7.40 7.86
C ILE A 106 8.39 7.58 7.78
N VAL A 107 7.62 6.65 8.34
CA VAL A 107 6.15 6.71 8.30
C VAL A 107 5.63 7.88 9.14
N GLN A 108 6.13 8.04 10.37
CA GLN A 108 5.74 9.15 11.25
C GLN A 108 6.06 10.52 10.65
N THR A 109 7.24 10.68 10.05
CA THR A 109 7.63 11.91 9.38
C THR A 109 6.79 12.15 8.13
N ALA A 110 6.46 11.12 7.36
CA ALA A 110 5.54 11.26 6.23
C ALA A 110 4.17 11.75 6.68
N ASP A 111 3.61 11.21 7.76
CA ASP A 111 2.35 11.67 8.32
C ASP A 111 2.43 13.12 8.80
N LYS A 112 3.50 13.46 9.52
CA LYS A 112 3.77 14.83 10.00
C LYS A 112 3.71 15.85 8.87
N TYR A 113 4.21 15.49 7.69
CA TYR A 113 4.28 16.38 6.52
C TYR A 113 3.17 16.14 5.49
N GLY A 114 2.22 15.23 5.75
CA GLY A 114 1.12 14.90 4.85
C GLY A 114 1.60 14.31 3.51
N LEU A 115 2.64 13.48 3.54
CA LEU A 115 3.22 12.81 2.38
C LEU A 115 2.70 11.37 2.28
N ASP A 116 2.72 10.79 1.07
CA ASP A 116 2.58 9.33 0.95
C ASP A 116 3.76 8.66 1.68
N PHE A 117 3.45 7.81 2.66
CA PHE A 117 4.45 7.14 3.51
C PHE A 117 5.48 6.30 2.74
N ARG A 118 5.20 5.97 1.48
CA ARG A 118 6.09 5.19 0.61
C ARG A 118 7.03 6.09 -0.21
N LEU A 119 6.70 7.38 -0.36
CA LEU A 119 7.37 8.29 -1.28
C LEU A 119 8.86 8.43 -0.95
N LEU A 120 9.19 8.67 0.32
CA LEU A 120 10.58 8.80 0.76
C LEU A 120 11.40 7.55 0.46
N THR A 121 10.84 6.38 0.79
CA THR A 121 11.47 5.08 0.53
C THR A 121 11.67 4.84 -0.96
N ALA A 122 10.69 5.21 -1.79
CA ALA A 122 10.76 5.07 -3.24
C ALA A 122 11.81 5.99 -3.88
N ILE A 123 11.93 7.24 -3.40
CA ILE A 123 12.99 8.17 -3.84
C ILE A 123 14.35 7.63 -3.42
N ALA A 124 14.54 7.21 -2.16
CA ALA A 124 15.81 6.64 -1.70
C ALA A 124 16.21 5.38 -2.51
N GLN A 125 15.24 4.55 -2.89
CA GLN A 125 15.48 3.39 -3.77
C GLN A 125 15.98 3.81 -5.14
N LYS A 126 15.42 4.88 -5.71
CA LYS A 126 15.78 5.40 -7.02
C LYS A 126 17.18 6.04 -7.02
N GLU A 127 17.52 6.75 -5.96
CA GLU A 127 18.71 7.59 -5.87
C GLU A 127 19.95 6.83 -5.42
N SER A 128 19.85 6.08 -4.32
CA SER A 128 20.99 5.43 -3.67
C SER A 128 20.82 3.92 -3.52
N GLY A 129 19.72 3.37 -4.03
CA GLY A 129 19.35 1.99 -3.79
C GLY A 129 19.07 1.71 -2.31
N LEU A 130 18.37 2.63 -1.63
CA LEU A 130 18.05 2.61 -0.19
C LEU A 130 19.29 2.76 0.70
N CYS A 131 20.06 3.82 0.48
CA CYS A 131 21.30 4.17 1.21
C CYS A 131 22.44 3.18 1.08
N ARG A 132 22.35 2.17 0.22
CA ARG A 132 23.45 1.20 0.05
C ARG A 132 24.64 1.79 -0.70
N VAL A 133 24.39 2.81 -1.53
CA VAL A 133 25.41 3.50 -2.29
C VAL A 133 25.24 5.00 -2.08
N ILE A 134 25.94 5.54 -1.08
CA ILE A 134 26.03 6.96 -0.76
C ILE A 134 27.48 7.34 -0.43
N PRO A 135 27.89 8.61 -0.55
CA PRO A 135 29.16 9.06 0.00
C PRO A 135 29.27 8.76 1.50
N GLU A 136 30.44 8.32 1.94
CA GLU A 136 30.67 7.93 3.34
C GLU A 136 30.37 9.09 4.29
N GLY A 137 29.64 8.81 5.38
CA GLY A 137 29.25 9.81 6.38
C GLY A 137 28.23 10.85 5.93
N SER A 138 27.77 10.82 4.67
CA SER A 138 26.84 11.85 4.18
C SER A 138 25.39 11.68 4.65
N ASN A 139 24.97 10.45 4.97
CA ASN A 139 23.58 10.09 5.28
C ASN A 139 22.53 10.58 4.26
N ASN A 140 22.95 10.98 3.05
CA ASN A 140 22.09 11.57 2.03
C ASN A 140 21.64 10.52 1.02
N CYS A 141 20.56 9.82 1.36
CA CYS A 141 20.05 8.72 0.55
C CYS A 141 19.17 9.17 -0.62
N TRP A 142 18.75 10.43 -0.62
CA TRP A 142 17.79 10.99 -1.56
C TRP A 142 18.48 11.87 -2.62
N GLY A 143 19.79 12.07 -2.56
CA GLY A 143 20.48 13.00 -3.45
C GLY A 143 19.99 14.45 -3.28
N TRP A 144 19.57 14.80 -2.05
CA TRP A 144 18.98 16.09 -1.76
C TRP A 144 20.05 17.18 -1.70
N GLY A 145 19.76 18.37 -2.24
CA GLY A 145 20.67 19.52 -2.14
C GLY A 145 22.01 19.35 -2.87
N ILE A 146 22.05 18.62 -3.99
CA ILE A 146 23.26 18.50 -4.82
C ILE A 146 23.42 19.78 -5.66
N HIS A 147 24.58 20.43 -5.55
CA HIS A 147 24.96 21.61 -6.32
C HIS A 147 26.39 21.50 -6.87
N SER A 148 26.80 22.44 -7.72
CA SER A 148 28.13 22.44 -8.35
C SER A 148 29.29 22.45 -7.34
N GLU A 149 29.05 22.98 -6.14
CA GLU A 149 30.05 23.09 -5.07
C GLU A 149 30.09 21.85 -4.13
N GLY A 150 29.17 20.90 -4.27
CA GLY A 150 29.14 19.71 -3.42
C GLY A 150 27.77 19.05 -3.26
N THR A 151 27.75 17.96 -2.49
CA THR A 151 26.53 17.27 -2.05
C THR A 151 26.30 17.59 -0.59
N LEU A 152 25.08 18.01 -0.23
CA LEU A 152 24.70 18.19 1.16
C LEU A 152 24.84 16.86 1.93
N GLY A 153 25.58 16.86 3.03
CA GLY A 153 25.60 15.77 4.00
C GLY A 153 24.70 16.10 5.20
N PHE A 154 24.27 15.08 5.91
CA PHE A 154 23.49 15.16 7.15
C PHE A 154 24.23 14.43 8.28
N ASP A 155 24.08 14.91 9.50
CA ASP A 155 24.72 14.34 10.69
C ASP A 155 24.12 12.98 11.05
N SER A 156 22.84 12.75 10.74
CA SER A 156 22.18 11.45 10.91
C SER A 156 21.11 11.16 9.85
N TYR A 157 20.66 9.90 9.80
CA TYR A 157 19.52 9.51 8.94
C TYR A 157 18.22 10.18 9.38
N GLU A 158 17.98 10.37 10.68
CA GLU A 158 16.79 11.07 11.18
C GLU A 158 16.76 12.53 10.71
N GLU A 159 17.89 13.24 10.80
CA GLU A 159 17.99 14.61 10.30
C GLU A 159 17.71 14.66 8.79
N ALA A 160 18.28 13.71 8.04
CA ALA A 160 18.06 13.62 6.60
C ALA A 160 16.58 13.34 6.26
N ILE A 161 15.95 12.36 6.93
CA ILE A 161 14.53 12.00 6.73
C ILE A 161 13.65 13.21 7.01
N GLU A 162 13.89 13.92 8.11
CA GLU A 162 13.13 15.09 8.52
C GLU A 162 13.30 16.23 7.50
N THR A 163 14.55 16.55 7.14
CA THR A 163 14.87 17.65 6.22
C THR A 163 14.32 17.41 4.82
N VAL A 164 14.48 16.20 4.29
CA VAL A 164 13.97 15.84 2.96
C VAL A 164 12.45 15.83 2.95
N SER A 165 11.80 15.29 3.98
CA SER A 165 10.33 15.27 4.05
C SER A 165 9.74 16.67 4.12
N LYS A 166 10.28 17.51 5.00
CA LYS A 166 9.91 18.92 5.09
C LYS A 166 10.12 19.63 3.76
N GLY A 167 11.28 19.41 3.14
CA GLY A 167 11.63 19.99 1.86
C GLY A 167 10.69 19.58 0.74
N LEU A 168 10.29 18.30 0.66
CA LEU A 168 9.29 17.80 -0.29
C LEU A 168 7.94 18.48 -0.07
N LYS A 169 7.50 18.60 1.18
CA LYS A 169 6.25 19.29 1.51
C LYS A 169 6.27 20.75 1.06
N GLU A 170 7.23 21.52 1.56
CA GLU A 170 7.27 22.98 1.37
C GLU A 170 7.61 23.38 -0.07
N ASN A 171 8.54 22.66 -0.72
CA ASN A 171 9.08 23.08 -2.02
C ASN A 171 8.43 22.38 -3.21
N TYR A 172 7.53 21.42 -2.97
CA TYR A 172 6.84 20.67 -4.03
C TYR A 172 5.35 20.59 -3.76
N ILE A 173 4.93 19.89 -2.69
CA ILE A 173 3.51 19.62 -2.46
C ILE A 173 2.72 20.92 -2.23
N ASP A 174 3.25 21.84 -1.41
CA ASP A 174 2.60 23.14 -1.12
C ASP A 174 2.61 24.10 -2.32
N LEU A 175 3.48 23.85 -3.30
CA LEU A 175 3.50 24.57 -4.56
C LEU A 175 2.62 23.92 -5.64
N GLY A 176 1.92 22.82 -5.32
CA GLY A 176 0.99 22.13 -6.21
C GLY A 176 1.59 21.00 -7.04
N TYR A 177 2.85 20.61 -6.82
CA TYR A 177 3.46 19.46 -7.48
C TYR A 177 3.05 18.17 -6.73
N VAL A 178 1.89 17.62 -7.06
CA VAL A 178 1.27 16.51 -6.30
C VAL A 178 1.53 15.13 -6.90
N SER A 179 1.93 15.07 -8.17
CA SER A 179 2.35 13.83 -8.84
C SER A 179 3.87 13.67 -8.86
N VAL A 180 4.32 12.41 -9.01
CA VAL A 180 5.75 12.11 -9.10
C VAL A 180 6.37 12.73 -10.35
N GLU A 181 5.62 12.82 -11.45
CA GLU A 181 6.02 13.48 -12.69
C GLU A 181 6.23 14.99 -12.50
N GLU A 182 5.36 15.64 -11.75
CA GLU A 182 5.50 17.05 -11.38
C GLU A 182 6.70 17.26 -10.45
N ILE A 183 6.89 16.39 -9.45
CA ILE A 183 8.06 16.43 -8.58
C ILE A 183 9.35 16.28 -9.40
N MET A 184 9.39 15.34 -10.35
CA MET A 184 10.54 15.10 -11.22
C MET A 184 10.99 16.36 -11.97
N ALA A 185 10.03 17.17 -12.44
CA ALA A 185 10.32 18.38 -13.22
C ALA A 185 11.21 19.39 -12.49
N LYS A 186 11.23 19.34 -11.14
CA LYS A 186 12.05 20.20 -10.29
C LYS A 186 13.15 19.43 -9.54
N TYR A 187 12.89 18.19 -9.15
CA TYR A 187 13.79 17.38 -8.33
C TYR A 187 14.95 16.79 -9.13
N ALA A 188 14.65 16.22 -10.31
CA ALA A 188 15.62 15.46 -11.07
C ALA A 188 16.40 16.36 -12.04
N HIS A 189 17.52 15.85 -12.54
CA HIS A 189 18.27 16.54 -13.60
C HIS A 189 17.34 16.85 -14.80
N PRO A 190 17.43 18.03 -15.45
CA PRO A 190 16.49 18.45 -16.50
C PRO A 190 16.38 17.49 -17.70
N SER A 191 17.40 16.68 -17.96
CA SER A 191 17.39 15.65 -19.01
C SER A 191 16.78 14.31 -18.57
N SER A 192 16.36 14.18 -17.32
CA SER A 192 15.81 12.95 -16.77
C SER A 192 14.39 12.72 -17.26
N THR A 193 14.17 11.57 -17.89
CA THR A 193 12.85 11.16 -18.40
C THR A 193 12.29 9.92 -17.71
N THR A 194 13.09 9.24 -16.90
CA THR A 194 12.76 7.93 -16.30
C THR A 194 12.73 7.94 -14.77
N TRP A 195 12.98 9.11 -14.15
CA TRP A 195 13.01 9.19 -12.69
C TRP A 195 11.63 8.95 -12.09
N ALA A 196 10.60 9.61 -12.65
CA ALA A 196 9.23 9.43 -12.18
C ALA A 196 8.73 8.00 -12.36
N GLU A 197 9.07 7.36 -13.49
CA GLU A 197 8.74 5.94 -13.72
C GLU A 197 9.34 5.05 -12.63
N GLY A 198 10.61 5.28 -12.27
CA GLY A 198 11.28 4.52 -11.23
C GLY A 198 10.65 4.72 -9.85
N VAL A 199 10.44 5.97 -9.44
CA VAL A 199 9.81 6.27 -8.14
C VAL A 199 8.39 5.71 -8.06
N SER A 200 7.57 5.92 -9.10
CA SER A 200 6.22 5.35 -9.18
C SER A 200 6.22 3.82 -9.10
N PHE A 201 7.17 3.15 -9.77
CA PHE A 201 7.33 1.70 -9.68
C PHE A 201 7.63 1.25 -8.23
N TYR A 202 8.56 1.92 -7.55
CA TYR A 202 8.94 1.55 -6.18
C TYR A 202 7.84 1.87 -5.16
N THR A 203 7.11 2.98 -5.33
CA THR A 203 5.93 3.29 -4.50
C THR A 203 4.88 2.16 -4.57
N LEU A 204 4.62 1.64 -5.78
CA LEU A 204 3.70 0.51 -5.95
C LEU A 204 4.25 -0.80 -5.39
N TYR A 205 5.55 -1.03 -5.54
CA TYR A 205 6.21 -2.28 -5.13
C TYR A 205 6.35 -2.38 -3.60
N ALA A 206 6.76 -1.30 -2.93
CA ALA A 206 6.85 -1.25 -1.47
C ALA A 206 5.51 -1.63 -0.82
N GLY A 207 4.38 -1.20 -1.38
CA GLY A 207 3.05 -1.55 -0.87
C GLY A 207 2.57 -3.00 -1.13
N ARG A 208 3.36 -3.87 -1.78
CA ARG A 208 2.91 -5.20 -2.26
C ARG A 208 3.75 -6.39 -1.79
N ILE A 209 4.64 -6.20 -0.83
CA ILE A 209 5.69 -7.19 -0.46
C ILE A 209 5.14 -8.55 -0.01
N ARG A 210 3.91 -8.60 0.54
CA ARG A 210 3.26 -9.88 0.90
C ARG A 210 3.12 -10.88 -0.26
N TYR A 211 3.22 -10.47 -1.51
CA TYR A 211 3.05 -11.35 -2.67
C TYR A 211 4.35 -11.89 -3.31
N ILE A 212 5.54 -11.51 -2.81
CA ILE A 212 6.81 -11.82 -3.49
C ILE A 212 7.83 -12.48 -2.56
N ARG A 213 7.36 -13.36 -1.66
CA ARG A 213 8.19 -14.46 -1.16
C ARG A 213 8.15 -15.64 -2.15
N LEU A 214 8.33 -15.38 -3.43
CA LEU A 214 8.75 -16.42 -4.37
C LEU A 214 10.28 -16.50 -4.26
N PRO A 215 10.87 -17.68 -4.01
CA PRO A 215 12.30 -17.79 -3.80
C PRO A 215 13.04 -17.16 -4.98
N PHE A 216 13.99 -16.29 -4.62
CA PHE A 216 15.04 -15.74 -5.45
C PHE A 216 15.94 -16.90 -5.96
N LEU A 217 15.38 -17.74 -6.84
CA LEU A 217 16.01 -18.93 -7.44
C LEU A 217 15.69 -19.01 -8.93
N LEU A 218 15.48 -17.88 -9.61
CA LEU A 218 15.54 -17.82 -11.06
C LEU A 218 16.51 -16.71 -11.45
N GLY A 219 17.66 -17.13 -11.97
CA GLY A 219 18.79 -16.28 -12.32
C GLY A 219 18.41 -15.07 -13.18
N ARG A 220 19.29 -14.07 -13.10
CA ARG A 220 19.25 -12.70 -13.68
C ARG A 220 18.82 -12.57 -15.16
N THR A 221 18.56 -13.64 -15.89
CA THR A 221 18.21 -13.61 -17.31
C THR A 221 16.72 -13.52 -17.62
N ARG A 222 15.80 -13.83 -16.67
CA ARG A 222 14.35 -13.89 -16.99
C ARG A 222 13.50 -12.70 -16.51
N ILE A 223 14.01 -11.87 -15.61
CA ILE A 223 13.27 -10.70 -15.06
C ILE A 223 13.06 -9.62 -16.14
N ARG A 224 14.02 -9.44 -17.06
CA ARG A 224 13.89 -8.50 -18.19
C ARG A 224 12.69 -8.83 -19.10
N THR A 225 12.34 -10.09 -19.26
CA THR A 225 11.25 -10.52 -20.14
C THR A 225 9.88 -10.39 -19.49
N LEU A 226 9.79 -10.50 -18.15
CA LEU A 226 8.52 -10.31 -17.43
C LEU A 226 8.16 -8.82 -17.29
N CYS A 227 9.13 -7.96 -16.95
CA CYS A 227 8.90 -6.52 -16.85
C CYS A 227 8.55 -5.88 -18.21
N ARG A 228 9.18 -6.35 -19.30
CA ARG A 228 8.88 -5.88 -20.67
C ARG A 228 7.46 -6.25 -21.09
N ASN A 229 7.03 -7.50 -20.83
CA ASN A 229 5.67 -7.95 -21.17
C ASN A 229 4.55 -7.25 -20.35
N ILE A 230 4.83 -6.83 -19.12
CA ILE A 230 3.85 -6.12 -18.28
C ILE A 230 3.78 -4.64 -18.70
N GLY A 231 4.94 -3.99 -18.94
CA GLY A 231 5.00 -2.63 -19.49
C GLY A 231 4.31 -2.50 -20.85
N ASP A 232 4.57 -3.45 -21.75
CA ASP A 232 3.99 -3.47 -23.10
C ASP A 232 2.46 -3.65 -23.06
N LYS A 233 1.93 -4.46 -22.13
CA LYS A 233 0.47 -4.63 -21.95
C LYS A 233 -0.22 -3.40 -21.37
N ILE A 234 0.46 -2.65 -20.50
CA ILE A 234 -0.08 -1.40 -19.92
C ILE A 234 -0.07 -0.28 -20.97
N LEU A 235 1.01 -0.17 -21.76
CA LEU A 235 1.12 0.79 -22.88
C LEU A 235 0.09 0.50 -24.00
N PHE A 236 -0.14 -0.77 -24.35
CA PHE A 236 -1.16 -1.13 -25.34
C PHE A 236 -2.58 -0.74 -24.91
N LYS A 237 -2.90 -0.89 -23.62
CA LYS A 237 -4.24 -0.56 -23.10
C LYS A 237 -4.49 0.96 -23.05
N LYS A 238 -3.44 1.77 -22.85
CA LYS A 238 -3.50 3.24 -22.88
C LYS A 238 -3.71 3.77 -24.31
N ASN A 239 -3.03 3.19 -25.30
CA ASN A 239 -3.18 3.56 -26.72
C ASN A 239 -4.50 3.07 -27.36
N SER A 240 -5.13 2.02 -26.83
CA SER A 240 -6.45 1.57 -27.28
C SER A 240 -7.59 2.49 -26.83
N LYS A 241 -7.49 3.11 -25.64
CA LYS A 241 -8.50 4.07 -25.15
C LYS A 241 -8.45 5.42 -25.88
N ASN A 242 -7.26 5.91 -26.24
CA ASN A 242 -7.14 7.19 -26.95
C ASN A 242 -7.58 7.13 -28.43
N ARG A 243 -7.69 5.93 -29.01
CA ARG A 243 -8.10 5.74 -30.42
C ARG A 243 -9.61 5.55 -30.60
N LEU A 244 -10.36 5.46 -29.51
CA LEU A 244 -11.83 5.34 -29.52
C LEU A 244 -12.54 6.68 -29.20
N ASN A 245 -11.77 7.72 -28.88
CA ASN A 245 -12.26 9.06 -28.54
C ASN A 245 -11.75 10.15 -29.50
N SER A 246 -11.32 9.77 -30.72
CA SER A 246 -10.97 10.70 -31.81
C SER A 246 -11.81 10.43 -33.04
#